data_AF-A0ABC8D9U4-F1
#
_entry.id   AF-A0ABC8D9U4-F1
#
_cell.length_a   1.000
_cell.length_b   1.000
_cell.length_c   1.000
_cell.angle_alpha   90.00
_cell.angle_beta   90.00
_cell.angle_gamma   90.00
#
_symmetry.space_group_name_H-M   'P 1'
#
loop_
_entity.id
_entity.type
_entity.pdbx_description
1 polymer ?
#
loop_
_entity_poly.entity_id
_entity_poly.type
_entity_poly.pdbx_seq_one_letter_code
_entity_poly.pdbx_strand_id
1 'polypeptide(L)' 'MKDYSVKFYDQDYMLLSDIIKAESLEDLKMSADSKAKTLMDENGVNEITWTASEVVLEGKVME' A
#
# COMPACT_ATOMS: atom_id res chain seq x y z
N MET A 1 -5.78 14.71 8.91
CA MET A 1 -4.59 14.00 8.38
C MET A 1 -4.93 13.59 6.96
N LYS A 2 -3.97 13.58 6.04
CA LYS A 2 -4.17 12.97 4.73
C LYS A 2 -3.96 11.47 4.90
N ASP A 3 -4.97 10.67 4.60
CA ASP A 3 -4.82 9.22 4.56
C ASP A 3 -4.32 8.83 3.17
N TYR A 4 -3.30 7.98 3.12
CA TYR A 4 -2.73 7.48 1.88
C TYR A 4 -2.86 5.97 1.89
N SER A 5 -3.32 5.41 0.77
CA SER A 5 -3.38 3.97 0.59
C SER A 5 -2.32 3.50 -0.37
N VAL A 6 -1.64 2.41 -0.01
CA VAL A 6 -0.80 1.65 -0.93
C VAL A 6 -1.42 0.29 -1.13
N LYS A 7 -1.51 -0.15 -2.38
CA LYS A 7 -1.85 -1.51 -2.75
C LYS A 7 -0.63 -2.19 -3.34
N PHE A 8 -0.40 -3.44 -2.94
CA PHE A 8 0.71 -4.28 -3.39
C PHE A 8 0.17 -5.40 -4.26
N TYR A 9 0.84 -5.61 -5.39
CA TYR A 9 0.48 -6.60 -6.39
C TYR A 9 1.70 -7.46 -6.72
N ASP A 10 1.47 -8.75 -6.94
CA ASP A 10 2.45 -9.65 -7.56
C ASP A 10 2.58 -9.38 -9.08
N GLN A 11 3.51 -10.06 -9.76
CA GLN A 11 3.75 -10.01 -11.20
C GLN A 11 2.52 -10.30 -12.07
N ASP A 12 1.55 -11.07 -11.59
CA ASP A 12 0.26 -11.31 -12.26
C ASP A 12 -0.79 -10.24 -11.96
N TYR A 13 -0.39 -9.13 -11.33
CA TYR A 13 -1.27 -8.06 -10.82
C TYR A 13 -2.32 -8.54 -9.80
N MET A 14 -2.07 -9.68 -9.15
CA MET A 14 -2.90 -10.16 -8.04
C MET A 14 -2.64 -9.32 -6.79
N LEU A 15 -3.71 -8.78 -6.19
CA LEU A 15 -3.61 -8.00 -4.95
C LEU A 15 -3.15 -8.89 -3.80
N LEU A 16 -2.01 -8.54 -3.20
CA LEU A 16 -1.43 -9.27 -2.07
C LEU A 16 -1.73 -8.58 -0.74
N SER A 17 -1.70 -7.25 -0.71
CA SER A 17 -1.86 -6.50 0.53
C SER A 17 -2.22 -5.04 0.26
N ASP A 18 -2.83 -4.37 1.23
CA ASP A 18 -3.01 -2.93 1.23
C ASP A 18 -2.70 -2.31 2.61
N ILE A 19 -2.27 -1.05 2.59
CA ILE A 19 -2.05 -0.22 3.78
C ILE A 19 -2.87 1.05 3.60
N ILE A 20 -3.51 1.55 4.67
CA ILE A 20 -4.47 2.67 4.60
C ILE A 20 -3.93 3.97 5.24
N LYS A 21 -2.82 3.91 6.00
CA LYS A 21 -2.36 5.03 6.82
C LYS A 21 -0.87 5.31 6.65
N ALA A 22 -0.55 6.55 6.28
CA ALA A 22 0.75 7.16 6.49
C ALA A 22 0.56 8.68 6.65
N GLU A 23 1.43 9.33 7.42
CA GLU A 23 1.33 10.78 7.65
C GLU A 23 1.84 11.61 6.47
N SER A 24 2.60 11.00 5.55
CA SER A 24 3.19 11.65 4.38
C SER A 24 3.52 10.63 3.28
N LEU A 25 3.64 11.11 2.03
CA LEU A 25 4.02 10.28 0.88
C LEU A 25 5.42 9.66 1.02
N GLU A 26 6.36 10.38 1.64
CA GLU A 26 7.72 9.88 1.89
C GLU A 26 7.72 8.70 2.86
N ASP A 27 6.98 8.83 3.96
CA ASP A 27 6.81 7.79 4.98
C ASP A 27 6.11 6.55 4.41
N LEU A 28 5.09 6.80 3.58
CA LEU A 28 4.38 5.79 2.80
C LEU A 28 5.33 5.03 1.86
N LYS A 29 6.19 5.73 1.13
CA LYS A 29 7.13 5.13 0.18
C LYS A 29 8.16 4.26 0.89
N MET A 30 8.70 4.73 2.02
CA MET A 30 9.66 3.95 2.82
C MET A 30 9.01 2.69 3.39
N SER A 31 7.80 2.82 3.93
CA SER A 31 7.01 1.70 4.44
C SER A 31 6.65 0.72 3.33
N ALA A 32 6.31 1.22 2.13
CA ALA A 32 5.96 0.40 0.99
C ALA A 32 7.15 -0.39 0.45
N ASP A 33 8.34 0.22 0.33
CA ASP A 33 9.55 -0.50 -0.14
C ASP A 33 9.94 -1.64 0.82
N SER A 34 9.90 -1.36 2.12
CA SER A 34 10.14 -2.36 3.16
C SER A 34 9.12 -3.50 3.09
N LYS A 35 7.82 -3.18 3.00
CA LYS A 35 6.75 -4.16 2.92
C LYS A 35 6.80 -4.98 1.62
N ALA A 36 7.14 -4.36 0.49
CA ALA A 36 7.30 -5.05 -0.78
C ALA A 36 8.40 -6.11 -0.70
N LYS A 37 9.53 -5.82 -0.05
CA LYS A 37 10.58 -6.81 0.19
C LYS A 37 10.13 -7.98 1.05
N THR A 38 9.40 -7.72 2.12
CA THR A 38 8.81 -8.79 2.93
C THR A 38 7.82 -9.62 2.11
N LEU A 39 6.95 -8.99 1.32
CA LEU A 39 5.97 -9.70 0.49
C LEU A 39 6.62 -10.54 -0.61
N MET A 40 7.74 -10.10 -1.19
CA MET A 40 8.53 -10.90 -2.14
C MET A 40 8.99 -12.21 -1.50
N ASP A 41 9.56 -12.14 -0.29
CA ASP A 41 10.05 -13.30 0.45
C ASP A 41 8.89 -14.21 0.92
N GLU A 42 7.81 -13.63 1.47
CA GLU A 42 6.65 -14.37 1.98
C GLU A 42 5.88 -15.12 0.87
N ASN A 43 5.76 -14.52 -0.32
CA ASN A 43 5.00 -15.11 -1.43
C ASN A 43 5.89 -15.87 -2.42
N GLY A 44 7.21 -15.80 -2.28
CA GLY A 44 8.16 -16.42 -3.22
C GLY A 44 8.08 -15.81 -4.63
N VAL A 45 7.74 -14.52 -4.73
CA VAL A 45 7.60 -13.81 -6.00
C VAL A 45 8.84 -12.95 -6.29
N ASN A 46 9.20 -12.83 -7.56
CA ASN A 46 10.40 -12.10 -7.97
C ASN A 46 10.19 -10.57 -8.00
N GLU A 47 8.95 -10.12 -8.17
CA GLU A 47 8.61 -8.72 -8.31
C GLU A 47 7.31 -8.40 -7.58
N ILE A 48 7.29 -7.23 -6.93
CA ILE A 48 6.10 -6.63 -6.34
C ILE A 48 5.94 -5.24 -6.94
N THR A 49 4.78 -5.00 -7.55
CA THR A 49 4.37 -3.67 -7.97
C THR A 49 3.49 -3.06 -6.90
N TRP A 50 3.68 -1.78 -6.56
CA TRP A 50 2.80 -1.09 -5.63
C TRP A 50 2.38 0.28 -6.13
N THR A 51 1.15 0.66 -5.82
CA THR A 51 0.56 1.94 -6.22
C THR A 51 0.11 2.70 -4.99
N ALA A 52 0.63 3.92 -4.81
CA ALA A 52 0.18 4.86 -3.79
C ALA A 52 -0.94 5.74 -4.34
N SER A 53 -1.98 5.98 -3.56
CA SER A 53 -3.08 6.89 -3.88
C SER A 53 -3.48 7.68 -2.65
N GLU A 54 -3.77 8.98 -2.83
CA GLU A 54 -4.39 9.79 -1.77
C GLU A 54 -5.80 9.25 -1.52
N VAL A 55 -6.06 8.78 -0.30
CA VAL A 55 -7.40 8.38 0.10
C VAL A 55 -8.10 9.65 0.56
N VAL A 56 -9.00 10.15 -0.28
CA VAL A 56 -10.02 11.06 0.21
C VAL A 56 -10.88 10.23 1.15
N LEU A 57 -10.78 10.44 2.46
CA LEU A 57 -11.76 9.95 3.42
C LEU A 57 -13.10 10.59 3.02
N GLU A 58 -13.87 9.93 2.16
CA GLU A 58 -15.28 10.25 1.98
C GLU A 58 -15.94 10.03 3.33
N GLY A 59 -16.24 11.14 4.01
CA GLY A 59 -16.83 11.12 5.33
C GLY A 59 -18.11 10.30 5.34
N LYS A 60 -18.04 9.09 5.90
CA LYS A 60 -19.22 8.46 6.48
C LYS A 60 -19.47 9.14 7.82
N VAL A 61 -20.30 10.18 7.78
CA VAL A 61 -21.19 10.44 8.92
C VAL A 61 -22.23 9.32 8.88
N MET A 62 -22.22 8.44 9.86
CA MET A 62 -23.44 7.74 10.24
C MET A 62 -23.90 8.41 11.54
N GLU A 63 -25.02 9.12 11.43
CA GLU A 63 -25.83 9.58 12.57
C GLU A 63 -26.23 8.43 13.50
#